data_AF-X1H3W4-F1
#
_entry.id   AF-X1H3W4-F1
#
_cell.length_a   1.000
_cell.length_b   1.000
_cell.length_c   1.000
_cell.angle_alpha   90.00
_cell.angle_beta   90.00
_cell.angle_gamma   90.00
#
_symmetry.space_group_name_H-M   'P 1'
#
loop_
_entity.id
_entity.type
_entity.pdbx_description
1 polymer ?
#
loop_
_entity_poly.entity_id
_entity_poly.type
_entity_poly.pdbx_seq_one_letter_code
_entity_poly.pdbx_strand_id
1 'polypeptide(L)'
;TYQSAEADMLESLDWRVWEDDKGIDEEIIDQSRSDVGHVPTGSILILISRDDGFVDLIDELKTQGVRIYLISPEFPNQELINKVSRRRWIQWERNDFLLLPIRY
;
A
#
# COMPACT_ATOMS: atom_id res chain seq x y z
N THR A 1 -6.64 17.89 -18.59
CA THR A 1 -6.33 16.74 -17.71
C THR A 1 -4.85 16.51 -17.85
N TYR A 2 -4.06 16.87 -16.85
CA TYR A 2 -2.62 16.61 -16.87
C TYR A 2 -2.43 15.18 -16.40
N GLN A 3 -2.39 14.22 -17.34
CA GLN A 3 -1.97 12.86 -17.02
C GLN A 3 -0.46 12.93 -16.77
N SER A 4 -0.03 12.62 -15.55
CA SER A 4 1.38 12.64 -15.18
C SER A 4 2.12 11.56 -15.99
N ALA A 5 3.32 11.86 -16.50
CA ALA A 5 4.19 10.85 -17.14
C ALA A 5 4.50 9.65 -16.21
N GLU A 6 4.31 9.83 -14.90
CA GLU A 6 4.45 8.77 -13.90
C GLU A 6 3.25 7.80 -13.91
N ALA A 7 2.04 8.30 -14.17
CA ALA A 7 0.84 7.47 -14.30
C ALA A 7 0.96 6.55 -15.53
N ASP A 8 1.35 7.11 -16.68
CA ASP A 8 1.55 6.35 -17.93
C ASP A 8 2.60 5.23 -17.74
N MET A 9 3.68 5.52 -17.00
CA MET A 9 4.70 4.53 -16.68
C MET A 9 4.14 3.40 -15.81
N LEU A 10 3.36 3.71 -14.78
CA LEU A 10 2.75 2.71 -13.90
C LEU A 10 1.72 1.86 -14.65
N GLU A 11 0.86 2.48 -15.46
CA GLU A 11 -0.10 1.78 -16.31
C GLU A 11 0.61 0.83 -17.30
N SER A 12 1.76 1.23 -17.85
CA SER A 12 2.56 0.36 -18.74
C SER A 12 3.15 -0.88 -18.04
N LEU A 13 3.20 -0.87 -16.71
CA LEU A 13 3.61 -2.00 -15.87
C LEU A 13 2.40 -2.82 -15.39
N ASP A 14 1.23 -2.62 -16.01
CA ASP A 14 -0.06 -3.19 -15.65
C ASP A 14 -0.57 -2.77 -14.25
N TRP A 15 -0.13 -1.61 -13.75
CA TRP A 15 -0.70 -1.03 -12.54
C TRP A 15 -1.98 -0.29 -12.88
N ARG A 16 -3.02 -0.50 -12.08
CA ARG A 16 -4.19 0.37 -12.10
C ARG A 16 -3.86 1.65 -11.34
N VAL A 17 -3.89 2.78 -12.04
CA VAL A 17 -3.67 4.10 -11.45
C VAL A 17 -5.02 4.76 -11.16
N TRP A 18 -5.16 5.30 -9.96
CA TRP A 18 -6.32 6.09 -9.54
C TRP A 18 -5.86 7.51 -9.21
N GLU A 19 -6.54 8.49 -9.78
CA GLU A 19 -6.37 9.91 -9.44
C GLU A 19 -7.68 10.39 -8.82
N ASP A 20 -7.69 10.66 -7.52
CA ASP A 20 -8.82 11.28 -6.81
C ASP A 20 -8.31 12.46 -5.98
N ASP A 21 -9.06 13.55 -5.97
CA ASP A 21 -8.81 14.74 -5.17
C ASP A 21 -9.29 14.61 -3.71
N LYS A 22 -10.02 13.53 -3.35
CA LYS A 22 -10.49 13.27 -1.98
C LYS A 22 -10.60 11.78 -1.63
N GLY A 23 -10.07 11.38 -0.47
CA GLY A 23 -10.50 10.16 0.22
C GLY A 23 -9.98 8.82 -0.33
N ILE A 24 -8.78 8.80 -0.89
CA ILE A 24 -8.12 7.58 -1.44
C ILE A 24 -8.12 6.40 -0.46
N ASP A 25 -8.03 6.65 0.85
CA ASP A 25 -7.98 5.58 1.85
C ASP A 25 -9.28 4.75 1.89
N GLU A 26 -10.45 5.39 1.79
CA GLU A 26 -11.75 4.69 1.79
C GLU A 26 -11.90 3.82 0.54
N GLU A 27 -11.47 4.32 -0.62
CA GLU A 27 -11.52 3.55 -1.87
C GLU A 27 -10.56 2.35 -1.83
N ILE A 28 -9.34 2.53 -1.30
CA ILE A 28 -8.39 1.43 -1.10
C ILE A 28 -9.00 0.37 -0.16
N ILE A 29 -9.65 0.79 0.92
CA ILE A 29 -10.29 -0.10 1.89
C ILE A 29 -11.41 -0.90 1.23
N ASP A 30 -12.32 -0.24 0.53
CA ASP A 30 -13.48 -0.89 -0.09
C ASP A 30 -13.07 -1.81 -1.24
N GLN A 31 -12.10 -1.41 -2.06
CA GLN A 31 -11.53 -2.26 -3.10
C GLN A 31 -10.85 -3.49 -2.50
N SER A 32 -10.05 -3.31 -1.43
CA SER A 32 -9.39 -4.43 -0.74
C SER A 32 -10.40 -5.43 -0.18
N ARG A 33 -11.52 -4.95 0.37
CA ARG A 33 -12.62 -5.82 0.84
C ARG A 33 -13.28 -6.57 -0.30
N SER A 34 -13.56 -5.88 -1.40
CA SER A 34 -14.15 -6.48 -2.59
C SER A 34 -13.27 -7.61 -3.13
N ASP A 35 -11.97 -7.36 -3.29
CA ASP A 35 -11.03 -8.34 -3.84
C ASP A 35 -10.92 -9.58 -2.95
N VAL A 36 -10.83 -9.39 -1.63
CA VAL A 36 -10.72 -10.49 -0.67
C VAL A 36 -12.05 -11.26 -0.54
N GLY A 37 -13.20 -10.58 -0.63
CA GLY A 37 -14.52 -11.21 -0.53
C GLY A 37 -14.77 -12.34 -1.55
N HIS A 38 -14.05 -12.32 -2.68
CA HIS A 38 -14.14 -13.36 -3.70
C HIS A 38 -13.22 -14.56 -3.45
N VAL A 39 -12.05 -14.35 -2.82
CA VAL A 39 -11.06 -15.42 -2.54
C VAL A 39 -10.30 -15.12 -1.24
N PRO A 40 -10.88 -15.37 -0.06
CA PRO A 40 -10.28 -14.92 1.19
C PRO A 40 -9.07 -15.77 1.65
N THR A 41 -9.14 -17.09 1.45
CA THR A 41 -8.14 -18.02 1.98
C THR A 41 -6.97 -18.19 1.02
N GLY A 42 -5.77 -17.83 1.46
CA GLY A 42 -4.53 -18.00 0.68
C GLY A 42 -4.08 -16.74 -0.09
N SER A 43 -4.91 -15.70 -0.09
CA SER A 43 -4.60 -14.41 -0.71
C SER A 43 -3.53 -13.64 0.06
N ILE A 44 -2.81 -12.79 -0.66
CA ILE A 44 -1.75 -11.93 -0.12
C ILE A 44 -2.12 -10.48 -0.39
N LEU A 45 -2.12 -9.66 0.65
CA LEU A 45 -2.17 -8.21 0.54
C LEU A 45 -0.77 -7.64 0.76
N ILE A 46 -0.30 -6.82 -0.17
CA ILE A 46 0.92 -6.03 -0.01
C ILE A 46 0.50 -4.57 0.14
N LEU A 47 0.62 -4.03 1.34
CA LEU A 47 0.30 -2.64 1.64
C LEU A 47 1.58 -1.80 1.64
N ILE A 48 1.64 -0.79 0.77
CA ILE A 48 2.74 0.18 0.74
C ILE A 48 2.22 1.48 1.35
N SER A 49 2.38 1.66 2.67
CA SER A 49 1.81 2.82 3.37
C SER A 49 2.55 3.15 4.68
N ARG A 50 2.36 4.38 5.15
CA ARG A 50 2.74 4.85 6.49
C ARG A 50 1.52 5.10 7.39
N ASP A 51 0.33 5.08 6.80
CA ASP A 51 -0.92 5.54 7.39
C ASP A 51 -1.49 4.50 8.36
N ASP A 52 -2.03 4.96 9.49
CA ASP A 52 -2.67 4.12 10.50
C ASP A 52 -4.17 3.89 10.24
N GLY A 53 -4.78 4.60 9.29
CA GLY A 53 -6.16 4.36 8.84
C GLY A 53 -6.40 2.93 8.34
N PHE A 54 -5.34 2.19 8.00
CA PHE A 54 -5.41 0.81 7.53
C PHE A 54 -5.34 -0.25 8.65
N VAL A 55 -5.19 0.15 9.91
CA VAL A 55 -5.06 -0.77 11.05
C VAL A 55 -6.27 -1.72 11.15
N ASP A 56 -7.49 -1.18 11.03
CA ASP A 56 -8.72 -1.95 11.10
C ASP A 56 -8.89 -2.90 9.91
N LEU A 57 -8.53 -2.44 8.70
CA LEU A 57 -8.52 -3.27 7.49
C LEU A 57 -7.58 -4.47 7.66
N ILE A 58 -6.37 -4.25 8.20
CA ILE A 58 -5.38 -5.32 8.40
C ILE A 58 -5.93 -6.40 9.34
N ASP A 59 -6.60 -6.01 10.42
CA ASP A 59 -7.18 -6.99 11.35
C ASP A 59 -8.35 -7.73 10.71
N GLU A 60 -9.26 -7.03 10.04
CA GLU A 60 -10.38 -7.62 9.30
C GLU A 60 -9.89 -8.71 8.34
N LEU A 61 -8.95 -8.36 7.44
CA LEU A 61 -8.45 -9.27 6.42
C LEU A 61 -7.66 -10.45 7.00
N LYS A 62 -6.95 -10.25 8.12
CA LYS A 62 -6.26 -11.35 8.82
C LYS A 62 -7.24 -12.38 9.37
N THR A 63 -8.40 -11.96 9.88
CA THR A 63 -9.43 -12.91 10.35
C THR A 63 -9.99 -13.76 9.21
N GLN A 64 -9.96 -13.25 7.99
CA GLN A 64 -10.38 -13.95 6.77
C GLN A 64 -9.29 -14.88 6.19
N GLY A 65 -8.11 -14.91 6.80
CA GLY A 65 -6.99 -15.77 6.38
C GLY A 65 -6.05 -15.14 5.34
N VAL A 66 -6.15 -13.84 5.09
CA VAL A 66 -5.27 -13.11 4.19
C VAL A 66 -3.89 -12.93 4.83
N ARG A 67 -2.83 -13.14 4.05
CA ARG A 67 -1.46 -12.85 4.46
C ARG A 67 -1.11 -11.42 4.11
N ILE A 68 -0.78 -10.62 5.11
CA ILE A 68 -0.50 -9.20 4.90
C ILE A 68 0.99 -8.93 5.04
N TYR A 69 1.56 -8.22 4.07
CA TYR A 69 2.90 -7.65 4.08
C TYR A 69 2.80 -6.13 4.06
N LEU A 70 3.60 -5.47 4.88
CA LEU A 70 3.68 -4.02 4.94
C LEU A 70 5.04 -3.57 4.42
N ILE A 71 5.02 -2.64 3.47
CA ILE A 71 6.19 -1.93 2.98
C ILE A 71 6.06 -0.48 3.44
N SER A 72 6.97 -0.05 4.29
CA SER A 72 6.91 1.29 4.89
C SER A 72 8.33 1.77 5.23
N PRO A 73 8.60 3.08 5.31
CA PRO A 73 9.90 3.62 5.72
C PRO A 73 10.36 3.16 7.12
N GLU A 74 11.59 3.54 7.48
CA GLU A 74 12.24 3.28 8.76
C GLU A 74 11.44 3.71 10.01
N PHE A 75 10.55 4.69 9.89
CA PHE A 75 9.70 5.17 10.99
C PHE A 75 8.19 5.01 10.66
N PRO A 76 7.62 3.80 10.63
CA PRO A 76 6.19 3.61 10.46
C PRO A 76 5.45 3.83 11.79
N ASN A 77 4.12 3.99 11.72
CA ASN A 77 3.29 3.94 12.91
C ASN A 77 3.46 2.56 13.59
N GLN A 78 3.82 2.57 14.88
CA GLN A 78 4.07 1.36 15.68
C GLN A 78 2.83 0.46 15.78
N GLU A 79 1.63 1.03 15.76
CA GLU A 79 0.37 0.29 15.78
C GLU A 79 0.22 -0.55 14.52
N LEU A 80 0.50 0.03 13.35
CA LEU A 80 0.48 -0.65 12.06
C LEU A 80 1.46 -1.83 12.07
N ILE A 81 2.70 -1.62 12.51
CA ILE A 81 3.72 -2.68 12.66
C ILE A 81 3.26 -3.77 13.63
N ASN A 82 2.58 -3.42 14.71
CA ASN A 82 2.10 -4.42 15.66
C ASN A 82 1.03 -5.32 15.03
N LYS A 83 0.21 -4.78 14.10
CA LYS A 83 -0.75 -5.60 13.35
C LYS A 83 -0.05 -6.53 12.36
N VAL A 84 1.04 -6.10 11.73
CA VAL A 84 1.83 -6.90 10.79
C VAL A 84 3.11 -7.38 11.46
N SER A 85 3.09 -8.59 12.03
CA SER A 85 4.23 -9.24 12.69
C SER A 85 5.57 -8.84 12.06
N ARG A 86 6.59 -8.48 12.84
CA ARG A 86 7.89 -7.94 12.35
C ARG A 86 8.51 -8.66 11.14
N ARG A 87 8.27 -9.97 10.97
CA ARG A 87 8.74 -10.75 9.80
C ARG A 87 8.05 -10.43 8.47
N ARG A 88 6.93 -9.72 8.50
CA ARG A 88 6.11 -9.32 7.34
C ARG A 88 6.13 -7.80 7.11
N TRP A 89 6.95 -7.10 7.89
CA TRP A 89 7.27 -5.71 7.64
C TRP A 89 8.59 -5.65 6.86
N ILE A 90 8.55 -4.99 5.72
CA ILE A 90 9.68 -4.73 4.84
C ILE A 90 9.95 -3.23 4.93
N GLN A 91 11.11 -2.87 5.47
CA GLN A 91 11.54 -1.49 5.53
C GLN A 91 11.88 -1.01 4.12
N TRP A 92 11.19 0.04 3.67
CA TRP A 92 11.57 0.77 2.47
C TRP A 92 12.55 1.87 2.85
N GLU A 93 13.84 1.58 2.69
CA GLU A 93 14.87 2.60 2.75
C GLU A 93 14.66 3.56 1.57
N ARG A 94 14.23 4.80 1.85
CA ARG A 94 14.43 5.87 0.89
C ARG A 94 15.93 6.10 0.84
N ASN A 95 16.58 5.55 -0.18
CA ASN A 95 17.92 5.96 -0.52
C ASN A 95 17.86 7.42 -0.96
N ASP A 96 18.13 8.34 -0.03
CA ASP A 96 18.22 9.79 -0.28
C ASP A 96 19.31 10.14 -1.32
N PHE A 97 20.08 9.15 -1.78
CA PHE A 97 21.13 9.28 -2.79
C PHE A 97 20.66 9.46 -4.24
N LEU A 98 19.35 9.38 -4.55
CA LEU A 98 18.85 9.55 -5.92
C LEU A 98 18.16 10.90 -6.21
N LEU A 99 18.20 11.85 -5.27
CA LEU A 99 17.96 13.26 -5.59
C LEU A 99 19.20 13.87 -6.26
N LEU A 100 19.66 13.29 -7.36
CA LEU A 100 20.51 14.05 -8.27
C LEU A 100 19.61 15.13 -8.87
N PRO A 101 19.99 16.42 -8.78
CA PRO A 101 19.21 17.47 -9.39
C PRO A 101 19.18 17.19 -10.89
N ILE A 102 17.99 16.91 -11.42
CA ILE A 102 17.74 16.97 -12.85
C ILE A 102 17.97 18.43 -13.24
N ARG A 103 19.18 18.74 -13.71
CA ARG A 103 19.51 20.03 -14.30
C ARG A 103 18.95 20.01 -15.72
N TYR A 104 17.92 20.83 -15.94
CA TYR A 104 17.50 21.25 -17.28
C TYR A 104 18.60 22.07 -17.96
#